data_AF-E9ETL2-F1
#
_entry.id   AF-E9ETL2-F1
#
_cell.length_a   1.000
_cell.length_b   1.000
_cell.length_c   1.000
_cell.angle_alpha   90.00
_cell.angle_beta   90.00
_cell.angle_gamma   90.00
#
_symmetry.space_group_name_H-M   'P 1'
#
loop_
_entity.id
_entity.type
_entity.pdbx_description
1 polymer ?
#
loop_
_entity_poly.entity_id
_entity_poly.type
_entity_poly.pdbx_seq_one_letter_code
_entity_poly.pdbx_strand_id
1 'polypeptide(L)'
;MYVLKLFQAVLVPLSAVGAVAQNNGSYTLREVGARNTVLTLWEKDWRVWLQKDGYPVSPWHDVPLYPDNKPGPVINFVVEIPRWTDGKIETQRNEPLNPLFHDTSKNKPRFVASFWPHKTYPFLYGSIPQTWENKNVKDNYTGLVGDNDPVDLFDVSSISPGYTGEVKQVKVLGGLAMIDYYKVARGKGLNLIIGNEYVNARTMNAKLAESHQHWSDLVLGKEDRGKISIWQTTNPRACKTYVKPEDATKKFEIPEKSNILPPAARPAPYDRWYYVDEKFTLITVPGDVIEVD
;
A
#
# COMPACT_ATOMS: atom_id res chain seq x y z
N MET A 1 -16.11 7.94 13.88
CA MET A 1 -15.54 8.96 12.97
C MET A 1 -15.23 8.23 11.69
N TYR A 2 -15.95 8.54 10.61
CA TYR A 2 -15.86 7.83 9.32
C TYR A 2 -14.62 8.29 8.56
N VAL A 3 -13.91 7.36 7.92
CA VAL A 3 -12.63 7.60 7.23
C VAL A 3 -12.68 6.86 5.89
N LEU A 4 -12.34 7.53 4.79
CA LEU A 4 -12.51 7.03 3.42
C LEU A 4 -11.19 6.46 2.87
N LYS A 5 -11.14 5.17 2.53
CA LYS A 5 -10.07 4.56 1.73
C LYS A 5 -10.36 4.82 0.25
N LEU A 6 -9.64 5.75 -0.38
CA LEU A 6 -9.92 6.11 -1.76
C LEU A 6 -9.14 5.22 -2.75
N PHE A 7 -9.93 4.74 -3.71
CA PHE A 7 -9.62 4.11 -4.99
C PHE A 7 -8.89 2.78 -4.97
N GLN A 8 -9.62 1.76 -5.41
CA GLN A 8 -9.07 0.46 -5.74
C GLN A 8 -9.26 0.27 -7.28
N ALA A 9 -8.17 0.07 -8.05
CA ALA A 9 -8.18 -0.04 -9.53
C ALA A 9 -8.21 -1.50 -10.03
N VAL A 10 -8.82 -1.81 -11.19
CA VAL A 10 -8.85 -3.16 -11.81
C VAL A 10 -8.06 -3.13 -13.14
N LEU A 11 -7.22 -4.13 -13.49
CA LEU A 11 -6.51 -4.20 -14.81
C LEU A 11 -6.29 -5.57 -15.51
N VAL A 12 -6.36 -5.61 -16.85
CA VAL A 12 -6.03 -6.76 -17.74
C VAL A 12 -4.67 -6.51 -18.44
N PRO A 13 -3.85 -7.55 -18.71
CA PRO A 13 -2.51 -7.38 -19.29
C PRO A 13 -2.53 -6.85 -20.73
N LEU A 14 -1.60 -5.95 -21.06
CA LEU A 14 -1.22 -5.64 -22.43
C LEU A 14 0.11 -6.32 -22.75
N SER A 15 0.07 -7.34 -23.60
CA SER A 15 1.23 -7.84 -24.30
C SER A 15 1.78 -6.75 -25.24
N ALA A 16 3.07 -6.44 -25.05
CA ALA A 16 3.97 -5.76 -25.98
C ALA A 16 3.49 -4.42 -26.59
N VAL A 17 3.86 -3.31 -25.95
CA VAL A 17 4.22 -2.09 -26.68
C VAL A 17 5.55 -1.62 -26.13
N GLY A 18 6.62 -1.82 -26.90
CA GLY A 18 7.93 -1.25 -26.64
C GLY A 18 7.86 0.27 -26.80
N ALA A 19 7.78 0.97 -25.68
CA ALA A 19 8.20 2.36 -25.58
C ALA A 19 9.53 2.35 -24.82
N VAL A 20 10.54 3.01 -25.39
CA VAL A 20 11.88 3.16 -24.83
C VAL A 20 11.75 3.82 -23.45
N ALA A 21 11.73 3.00 -22.39
CA ALA A 21 11.81 3.48 -21.03
C ALA A 21 13.21 4.06 -20.83
N GLN A 22 13.30 5.37 -20.59
CA GLN A 22 14.51 5.92 -19.98
C GLN A 22 14.77 5.15 -18.69
N ASN A 23 16.01 4.72 -18.49
CA ASN A 23 16.51 3.98 -17.33
C ASN A 23 16.17 4.72 -16.00
N ASN A 24 14.97 4.50 -15.47
CA ASN A 24 14.76 4.56 -14.02
C ASN A 24 15.43 3.29 -13.49
N GLY A 25 16.67 3.42 -12.99
CA GLY A 25 17.44 2.29 -12.48
C GLY A 25 16.60 1.35 -11.62
N SER A 26 16.79 0.05 -11.78
CA SER A 26 16.00 -0.98 -11.10
C SER A 26 16.08 -0.79 -9.59
N TYR A 27 14.92 -0.77 -8.92
CA TYR A 27 14.90 -0.76 -7.47
C TYR A 27 15.31 -2.13 -6.90
N THR A 28 16.06 -2.12 -5.81
CA THR A 28 16.38 -3.33 -5.03
C THR A 28 15.78 -3.22 -3.63
N LEU A 29 15.85 -4.30 -2.84
CA LEU A 29 15.29 -4.33 -1.49
C LEU A 29 16.38 -4.55 -0.45
N ARG A 30 16.28 -3.81 0.66
CA ARG A 30 16.99 -4.10 1.90
C ARG A 30 15.98 -4.61 2.91
N GLU A 31 16.10 -5.87 3.31
CA GLU A 31 15.16 -6.53 4.20
C GLU A 31 15.84 -6.97 5.49
N VAL A 32 15.22 -6.67 6.63
CA VAL A 32 15.75 -6.98 7.95
C VAL A 32 14.64 -7.57 8.83
N GLY A 33 15.01 -8.57 9.62
CA GLY A 33 14.12 -9.19 10.60
C GLY A 33 13.37 -10.39 10.03
N ALA A 34 12.47 -10.93 10.83
CA ALA A 34 11.62 -12.07 10.49
C ALA A 34 10.20 -11.59 10.19
N ARG A 35 9.66 -11.90 9.00
CA ARG A 35 8.26 -11.60 8.68
C ARG A 35 7.32 -12.31 9.67
N ASN A 36 6.08 -11.81 9.81
CA ASN A 36 5.06 -12.33 10.74
C ASN A 36 5.43 -12.20 12.23
N THR A 37 6.36 -11.31 12.58
CA THR A 37 6.71 -11.02 13.98
C THR A 37 6.10 -9.68 14.42
N VAL A 38 6.16 -9.42 15.71
CA VAL A 38 5.96 -8.08 16.27
C VAL A 38 7.26 -7.64 16.93
N LEU A 39 7.49 -6.33 17.01
CA LEU A 39 8.61 -5.79 17.77
C LEU A 39 8.57 -6.33 19.22
N THR A 40 9.62 -7.05 19.63
CA THR A 40 9.85 -7.40 21.02
C THR A 40 11.10 -6.68 21.54
N LEU A 41 11.37 -6.75 22.84
CA LEU A 41 12.58 -6.16 23.43
C LEU A 41 13.89 -6.72 22.82
N TRP A 42 13.84 -7.88 22.15
CA TRP A 42 15.02 -8.61 21.68
C TRP A 42 15.08 -8.78 20.15
N GLU A 43 13.95 -8.62 19.45
CA GLU A 43 13.86 -8.79 17.99
C GLU A 43 13.52 -7.47 17.32
N LYS A 44 14.30 -7.10 16.29
CA LYS A 44 13.97 -5.96 15.42
C LYS A 44 12.75 -6.31 14.59
N ASP A 45 11.80 -5.37 14.54
CA ASP A 45 10.59 -5.49 13.73
C ASP A 45 10.95 -5.65 12.25
N TRP A 46 10.18 -6.45 11.52
CA TRP A 46 10.45 -6.73 10.12
C TRP A 46 10.22 -5.49 9.27
N ARG A 47 11.22 -5.15 8.46
CA ARG A 47 11.19 -3.95 7.59
C ARG A 47 11.81 -4.26 6.24
N VAL A 48 11.20 -3.70 5.20
CA VAL A 48 11.72 -3.70 3.84
C VAL A 48 11.88 -2.26 3.37
N TRP A 49 13.12 -1.84 3.15
CA TRP A 49 13.42 -0.57 2.50
C TRP A 49 13.60 -0.79 1.00
N LEU A 50 12.97 0.08 0.22
CA LEU A 50 13.29 0.20 -1.20
C LEU A 50 14.67 0.87 -1.34
N GLN A 51 15.47 0.44 -2.31
CA GLN A 51 16.76 1.02 -2.61
C GLN A 51 16.86 1.43 -4.07
N LYS A 52 17.56 2.54 -4.31
CA LYS A 52 18.00 2.97 -5.63
C LYS A 52 19.50 3.24 -5.57
N ASP A 53 20.26 2.68 -6.50
CA ASP A 53 21.72 2.80 -6.55
C ASP A 53 22.41 2.40 -5.24
N GLY A 54 21.84 1.41 -4.52
CA GLY A 54 22.33 0.92 -3.23
C GLY A 54 21.89 1.72 -2.00
N TYR A 55 21.24 2.86 -2.17
CA TYR A 55 20.80 3.72 -1.07
C TYR A 55 19.30 3.59 -0.77
N PRO A 56 18.87 3.57 0.50
CA PRO A 56 17.45 3.54 0.85
C PRO A 56 16.71 4.77 0.32
N VAL A 57 15.51 4.55 -0.20
CA VAL A 57 14.59 5.58 -0.71
C VAL A 57 13.18 5.32 -0.17
N SER A 58 12.37 6.37 -0.07
CA SER A 58 10.97 6.24 0.31
C SER A 58 10.13 5.63 -0.82
N PRO A 59 9.43 4.49 -0.60
CA PRO A 59 8.47 3.99 -1.59
C PRO A 59 7.32 4.97 -1.82
N TRP A 60 7.02 5.84 -0.85
CA TRP A 60 5.96 6.82 -0.97
C TRP A 60 6.43 8.12 -1.65
N HIS A 61 7.60 8.64 -1.30
CA HIS A 61 8.00 9.99 -1.67
C HIS A 61 9.03 10.05 -2.81
N ASP A 62 9.88 9.03 -2.93
CA ASP A 62 11.02 9.02 -3.86
C ASP A 62 10.76 8.23 -5.15
N VAL A 63 9.74 7.35 -5.16
CA VAL A 63 9.26 6.72 -6.39
C VAL A 63 8.37 7.73 -7.12
N PRO A 64 8.64 8.09 -8.38
CA PRO A 64 7.82 9.08 -9.06
C PRO A 64 6.44 8.50 -9.37
N LEU A 65 5.36 9.29 -9.24
CA LEU A 65 4.01 8.86 -9.64
C LEU A 65 3.98 8.43 -11.12
N TYR A 66 4.55 9.27 -11.98
CA TYR A 66 4.64 9.01 -13.42
C TYR A 66 6.06 8.59 -13.79
N PRO A 67 6.27 7.50 -14.55
CA PRO A 67 7.61 6.99 -14.86
C PRO A 67 8.54 8.03 -15.51
N ASP A 68 7.99 8.92 -16.34
CA ASP A 68 8.72 9.99 -17.03
C ASP A 68 8.53 11.38 -16.39
N ASN A 69 7.97 11.42 -15.17
CA ASN A 69 7.57 12.64 -14.46
C ASN A 69 6.58 13.52 -15.23
N LYS A 70 5.78 12.95 -16.14
CA LYS A 70 4.73 13.67 -16.87
C LYS A 70 3.37 13.01 -16.65
N PRO A 71 2.30 13.78 -16.40
CA PRO A 71 0.97 13.22 -16.28
C PRO A 71 0.59 12.38 -17.50
N GLY A 72 0.12 11.17 -17.23
CA GLY A 72 -0.22 10.21 -18.27
C GLY A 72 -1.02 9.03 -17.73
N PRO A 73 -1.50 8.13 -18.62
CA PRO A 73 -2.31 6.99 -18.22
C PRO A 73 -1.49 5.86 -17.58
N VAL A 74 -0.16 5.94 -17.61
CA VAL A 74 0.77 4.97 -17.02
C VAL A 74 1.40 5.59 -15.78
N ILE A 75 1.33 4.87 -14.67
CA ILE A 75 1.84 5.28 -13.36
C ILE A 75 2.78 4.20 -12.82
N ASN A 76 3.61 4.56 -11.85
CA ASN A 76 4.28 3.59 -11.00
C ASN A 76 3.33 3.10 -9.89
N PHE A 77 3.53 1.85 -9.48
CA PHE A 77 2.79 1.16 -8.43
C PHE A 77 3.79 0.43 -7.55
N VAL A 78 3.71 0.61 -6.23
CA VAL A 78 4.51 -0.13 -5.26
C VAL A 78 3.67 -1.29 -4.73
N VAL A 79 4.08 -2.52 -5.05
CA VAL A 79 3.43 -3.73 -4.57
C VAL A 79 3.74 -3.90 -3.08
N GLU A 80 2.72 -3.96 -2.24
CA GLU A 80 2.88 -4.23 -0.80
C GLU A 80 2.57 -5.69 -0.50
N ILE A 81 1.47 -6.20 -1.07
CA ILE A 81 0.94 -7.55 -0.84
C ILE A 81 0.87 -8.31 -2.18
N PRO A 82 1.72 -9.34 -2.36
CA PRO A 82 1.66 -10.23 -3.52
C PRO A 82 0.35 -11.02 -3.59
N ARG A 83 -0.05 -11.40 -4.80
CA ARG A 83 -1.28 -12.16 -5.03
C ARG A 83 -1.27 -13.48 -4.27
N TRP A 84 -2.40 -13.81 -3.65
CA TRP A 84 -2.65 -15.01 -2.83
C TRP A 84 -1.76 -15.14 -1.58
N THR A 85 -1.20 -14.03 -1.13
CA THR A 85 -0.63 -13.89 0.22
C THR A 85 -1.63 -13.16 1.11
N ASP A 86 -1.45 -13.24 2.42
CA ASP A 86 -2.42 -12.75 3.42
C ASP A 86 -1.83 -11.80 4.45
N GLY A 87 -0.51 -11.77 4.63
CA GLY A 87 0.14 -10.81 5.50
C GLY A 87 -0.25 -9.40 5.08
N LYS A 88 -0.86 -8.63 6.00
CA LYS A 88 -1.23 -7.24 5.77
C LYS A 88 0.04 -6.40 5.82
N ILE A 89 0.67 -6.23 4.66
CA ILE A 89 1.87 -5.42 4.49
C ILE A 89 1.46 -4.05 3.99
N GLU A 90 2.02 -2.99 4.57
CA GLU A 90 1.72 -1.60 4.20
C GLU A 90 2.99 -0.76 4.24
N THR A 91 2.95 0.38 3.54
CA THR A 91 3.93 1.45 3.70
C THR A 91 3.85 2.08 5.10
N GLN A 92 4.96 2.10 5.86
CA GLN A 92 4.99 2.69 7.19
C GLN A 92 5.02 4.22 7.12
N ARG A 93 3.89 4.86 7.42
CA ARG A 93 3.75 6.31 7.21
C ARG A 93 4.52 7.17 8.19
N ASN A 94 4.79 6.68 9.40
CA ASN A 94 5.39 7.48 10.47
C ASN A 94 6.90 7.26 10.64
N GLU A 95 7.51 6.36 9.87
CA GLU A 95 8.96 6.09 9.91
C GLU A 95 9.70 6.82 8.78
N PRO A 96 10.95 7.27 9.00
CA PRO A 96 11.79 7.82 7.95
C PRO A 96 11.93 6.88 6.75
N LEU A 97 11.77 7.43 5.54
CA LEU A 97 11.81 6.70 4.28
C LEU A 97 10.77 5.58 4.14
N ASN A 98 9.72 5.61 4.95
CA ASN A 98 8.50 4.82 4.83
C ASN A 98 8.71 3.34 4.44
N PRO A 99 9.54 2.56 5.16
CA PRO A 99 9.74 1.16 4.84
C PRO A 99 8.41 0.39 4.85
N LEU A 100 8.34 -0.69 4.08
CA LEU A 100 7.22 -1.61 4.18
C LEU A 100 7.34 -2.41 5.48
N PHE A 101 6.21 -2.63 6.13
CA PHE A 101 6.14 -3.36 7.40
C PHE A 101 4.90 -4.25 7.46
N HIS A 102 4.91 -5.21 8.38
CA HIS A 102 3.74 -6.02 8.66
C HIS A 102 2.84 -5.27 9.64
N ASP A 103 1.64 -4.88 9.21
CA ASP A 103 0.68 -4.21 10.09
C ASP A 103 0.33 -5.10 11.30
N THR A 104 0.34 -4.48 12.48
CA THR A 104 0.06 -5.16 13.75
C THR A 104 -1.18 -4.57 14.41
N SER A 105 -1.94 -5.41 15.10
CA SER A 105 -3.08 -4.99 15.90
C SER A 105 -3.13 -5.82 17.17
N LYS A 106 -3.37 -5.16 18.32
CA LYS A 106 -3.32 -5.80 19.65
C LYS A 106 -2.03 -6.62 19.85
N ASN A 107 -0.88 -6.10 19.40
CA ASN A 107 0.44 -6.75 19.43
C ASN A 107 0.52 -8.10 18.71
N LYS A 108 -0.29 -8.30 17.65
CA LYS A 108 -0.21 -9.46 16.76
C LYS A 108 -0.11 -9.01 15.30
N PRO A 109 0.69 -9.70 14.46
CA PRO A 109 0.69 -9.48 13.02
C PRO A 109 -0.71 -9.74 12.44
N ARG A 110 -1.15 -8.87 11.54
CA ARG A 110 -2.47 -9.01 10.90
C ARG A 110 -2.36 -9.80 9.61
N PHE A 111 -3.32 -10.68 9.41
CA PHE A 111 -3.51 -11.38 8.15
C PHE A 111 -4.93 -11.15 7.63
N VAL A 112 -5.13 -11.38 6.34
CA VAL A 112 -6.43 -11.30 5.69
C VAL A 112 -6.97 -12.69 5.46
N ALA A 113 -8.22 -12.90 5.89
CA ALA A 113 -8.92 -14.16 5.76
C ALA A 113 -9.24 -14.49 4.29
N SER A 114 -9.32 -15.79 3.98
CA SER A 114 -9.86 -16.25 2.70
C SER A 114 -11.37 -16.42 2.81
N PHE A 115 -12.12 -15.87 1.85
CA PHE A 115 -13.58 -16.00 1.77
C PHE A 115 -13.93 -16.75 0.49
N TRP A 116 -14.56 -17.92 0.59
CA TRP A 116 -14.85 -18.72 -0.60
C TRP A 116 -15.69 -17.91 -1.62
N PRO A 117 -15.31 -17.86 -2.91
CA PRO A 117 -14.23 -18.60 -3.58
C PRO A 117 -12.88 -17.87 -3.72
N HIS A 118 -12.69 -16.73 -3.04
CA HIS A 118 -11.51 -15.88 -3.12
C HIS A 118 -10.47 -16.16 -2.02
N LYS A 119 -9.28 -16.61 -2.45
CA LYS A 119 -8.13 -16.80 -1.57
C LYS A 119 -7.49 -15.45 -1.26
N THR A 120 -7.50 -15.06 0.01
CA THR A 120 -6.80 -13.90 0.57
C THR A 120 -6.93 -12.65 -0.32
N TYR A 121 -5.82 -12.04 -0.74
CA TYR A 121 -5.79 -11.03 -1.80
C TYR A 121 -5.73 -11.71 -3.18
N PRO A 122 -6.81 -11.69 -4.00
CA PRO A 122 -6.81 -12.34 -5.31
C PRO A 122 -6.05 -11.54 -6.38
N PHE A 123 -5.49 -10.39 -6.04
CA PHE A 123 -4.79 -9.43 -6.90
C PHE A 123 -3.46 -9.03 -6.25
N LEU A 124 -2.56 -8.39 -7.01
CA LEU A 124 -1.50 -7.61 -6.35
C LEU A 124 -2.18 -6.45 -5.64
N TYR A 125 -1.69 -6.06 -4.47
CA TYR A 125 -2.21 -4.92 -3.73
C TYR A 125 -1.05 -4.07 -3.23
N GLY A 126 -1.26 -2.76 -3.17
CA GLY A 126 -0.32 -1.83 -2.57
C GLY A 126 -0.74 -0.40 -2.79
N SER A 127 0.23 0.48 -3.01
CA SER A 127 -0.01 1.92 -3.03
C SER A 127 0.58 2.61 -4.26
N ILE A 128 -0.03 3.74 -4.60
CA ILE A 128 0.44 4.64 -5.66
C ILE A 128 1.37 5.68 -5.02
N PRO A 129 2.64 5.74 -5.44
CA PRO A 129 3.60 6.66 -4.84
C PRO A 129 3.25 8.11 -5.20
N GLN A 130 3.70 9.04 -4.35
CA GLN A 130 3.48 10.47 -4.47
C GLN A 130 2.00 10.86 -4.58
N THR A 131 1.11 10.13 -3.92
CA THR A 131 -0.30 10.47 -3.77
C THR A 131 -0.64 10.56 -2.29
N TRP A 132 -1.66 11.31 -1.91
CA TRP A 132 -2.10 11.38 -0.52
C TRP A 132 -3.60 11.66 -0.44
N GLU A 133 -4.29 10.76 0.25
CA GLU A 133 -5.69 10.90 0.60
C GLU A 133 -5.84 11.86 1.77
N ASN A 134 -5.95 13.14 1.42
CA ASN A 134 -5.90 14.26 2.36
C ASN A 134 -7.05 14.19 3.37
N LYS A 135 -6.70 14.03 4.65
CA LYS A 135 -7.66 14.02 5.77
C LYS A 135 -8.12 15.41 6.21
N ASN A 136 -7.47 16.47 5.75
CA ASN A 136 -7.73 17.86 6.17
C ASN A 136 -8.84 18.52 5.33
N VAL A 137 -9.15 17.95 4.16
CA VAL A 137 -10.10 18.51 3.19
C VAL A 137 -11.14 17.45 2.84
N LYS A 138 -12.40 17.88 2.67
CA LYS A 138 -13.45 16.99 2.16
C LYS A 138 -13.31 16.86 0.65
N ASP A 139 -13.34 15.63 0.19
CA ASP A 139 -13.41 15.27 -1.21
C ASP A 139 -14.75 15.70 -1.83
N ASN A 140 -14.70 16.39 -2.97
CA ASN A 140 -15.90 16.93 -3.61
C ASN A 140 -16.84 15.87 -4.21
N TYR A 141 -16.34 14.67 -4.50
CA TYR A 141 -17.12 13.60 -5.12
C TYR A 141 -17.88 12.78 -4.06
N THR A 142 -17.24 12.53 -2.91
CA THR A 142 -17.75 11.68 -1.83
C THR A 142 -18.32 12.47 -0.65
N GLY A 143 -17.91 13.73 -0.48
CA GLY A 143 -18.26 14.57 0.68
C GLY A 143 -17.55 14.18 1.98
N LEU A 144 -16.58 13.27 1.94
CA LEU A 144 -15.85 12.73 3.09
C LEU A 144 -14.37 13.15 3.06
N VAL A 145 -13.67 13.00 4.18
CA VAL A 145 -12.21 13.21 4.25
C VAL A 145 -11.47 11.92 3.90
N GLY A 146 -10.27 12.03 3.33
CA GLY A 146 -9.41 10.88 3.03
C GLY A 146 -8.89 10.15 4.29
N ASP A 147 -8.32 8.97 4.09
CA ASP A 147 -7.81 8.10 5.16
C ASP A 147 -6.39 8.38 5.62
N ASN A 148 -5.77 9.44 5.08
CA ASN A 148 -4.42 9.88 5.42
C ASN A 148 -3.31 8.95 4.92
N ASP A 149 -3.59 8.08 3.94
CA ASP A 149 -2.66 7.12 3.32
C ASP A 149 -2.37 7.53 1.86
N PRO A 150 -1.38 6.93 1.17
CA PRO A 150 -1.34 7.00 -0.28
C PRO A 150 -2.56 6.30 -0.89
N VAL A 151 -2.91 6.66 -2.12
CA VAL A 151 -4.00 6.01 -2.86
C VAL A 151 -3.69 4.53 -3.01
N ASP A 152 -4.66 3.68 -2.67
CA ASP A 152 -4.53 2.23 -2.82
C ASP A 152 -4.52 1.84 -4.31
N LEU A 153 -3.92 0.69 -4.64
CA LEU A 153 -4.03 0.10 -5.98
C LEU A 153 -4.08 -1.41 -5.87
N PHE A 154 -4.89 -2.03 -6.72
CA PHE A 154 -4.79 -3.46 -6.99
C PHE A 154 -4.57 -3.71 -8.48
N ASP A 155 -3.78 -4.74 -8.80
CA ASP A 155 -3.52 -5.14 -10.19
C ASP A 155 -4.16 -6.51 -10.44
N VAL A 156 -5.10 -6.56 -11.39
CA VAL A 156 -5.77 -7.82 -11.77
C VAL A 156 -5.09 -8.55 -12.92
N SER A 157 -3.93 -8.07 -13.36
CA SER A 157 -3.18 -8.72 -14.41
C SER A 157 -2.75 -10.13 -13.99
N SER A 158 -2.79 -11.09 -14.91
CA SER A 158 -2.34 -12.45 -14.65
C SER A 158 -0.82 -12.62 -14.79
N ILE A 159 -0.09 -11.56 -15.16
CA ILE A 159 1.32 -11.60 -15.60
C ILE A 159 2.24 -12.23 -14.56
N SER A 160 2.12 -11.82 -13.29
CA SER A 160 3.00 -12.27 -12.21
C SER A 160 2.30 -12.16 -10.86
N PRO A 161 2.56 -13.08 -9.91
CA PRO A 161 2.09 -12.94 -8.53
C PRO A 161 2.79 -11.81 -7.75
N GLY A 162 3.84 -11.21 -8.32
CA GLY A 162 4.58 -10.08 -7.76
C GLY A 162 5.35 -10.41 -6.49
N TYR A 163 6.04 -9.41 -5.94
CA TYR A 163 6.70 -9.50 -4.64
C TYR A 163 6.59 -8.17 -3.87
N THR A 164 6.63 -8.24 -2.54
CA THR A 164 6.58 -7.06 -1.68
C THR A 164 7.76 -6.13 -1.99
N GLY A 165 7.49 -4.86 -2.28
CA GLY A 165 8.47 -3.84 -2.68
C GLY A 165 8.74 -3.79 -4.18
N GLU A 166 8.08 -4.60 -5.01
CA GLU A 166 8.15 -4.48 -6.47
C GLU A 166 7.60 -3.12 -6.93
N VAL A 167 8.36 -2.37 -7.72
CA VAL A 167 7.88 -1.17 -8.39
C VAL A 167 7.53 -1.52 -9.83
N LYS A 168 6.25 -1.37 -10.19
CA LYS A 168 5.71 -1.73 -11.51
C LYS A 168 5.17 -0.51 -12.22
N GLN A 169 5.23 -0.53 -13.54
CA GLN A 169 4.50 0.42 -14.37
C GLN A 169 3.16 -0.20 -14.74
N VAL A 170 2.07 0.51 -14.45
CA VAL A 170 0.70 0.05 -14.70
C VAL A 170 -0.08 1.14 -15.41
N LYS A 171 -1.02 0.76 -16.28
CA LYS A 171 -1.99 1.69 -16.85
C LYS A 171 -3.13 1.89 -15.85
N VAL A 172 -3.87 3.00 -15.88
CA VAL A 172 -5.08 3.18 -15.06
C VAL A 172 -6.34 2.85 -15.89
N LEU A 173 -7.21 1.94 -15.42
CA LEU A 173 -8.53 1.68 -16.05
C LEU A 173 -9.71 2.38 -15.38
N GLY A 174 -9.60 2.71 -14.09
CA GLY A 174 -10.70 3.22 -13.30
C GLY A 174 -10.44 3.07 -11.81
N GLY A 175 -11.47 3.26 -11.00
CA GLY A 175 -11.38 3.11 -9.55
C GLY A 175 -12.73 2.84 -8.88
N LEU A 176 -12.67 2.44 -7.62
CA LEU A 176 -13.83 2.25 -6.75
C LEU A 176 -13.77 3.25 -5.58
N ALA A 177 -14.80 4.06 -5.41
CA ALA A 177 -14.92 5.00 -4.30
C ALA A 177 -15.48 4.28 -3.05
N MET A 178 -14.62 3.53 -2.38
CA MET A 178 -14.99 2.69 -1.24
C MET A 178 -15.00 3.48 0.06
N ILE A 179 -16.13 3.52 0.75
CA ILE A 179 -16.21 3.94 2.15
C ILE A 179 -15.91 2.71 3.02
N ASP A 180 -14.80 2.77 3.75
CA ASP A 180 -14.36 1.66 4.60
C ASP A 180 -15.22 1.58 5.87
N TYR A 181 -16.28 0.76 5.80
CA TYR A 181 -17.15 0.38 6.91
C TYR A 181 -16.80 -1.03 7.37
N TYR A 182 -15.69 -1.13 8.11
CA TYR A 182 -15.22 -2.27 8.90
C TYR A 182 -15.70 -3.72 8.55
N LYS A 183 -14.76 -4.49 7.99
CA LYS A 183 -14.56 -5.96 7.85
C LYS A 183 -15.62 -6.95 8.41
N VAL A 184 -16.40 -7.56 7.50
CA VAL A 184 -17.39 -8.65 7.70
C VAL A 184 -16.95 -9.78 8.65
N ALA A 185 -15.73 -10.31 8.48
CA ALA A 185 -15.19 -11.40 9.32
C ALA A 185 -15.23 -11.10 10.83
N ARG A 186 -15.33 -9.83 11.20
CA ARG A 186 -15.36 -9.35 12.58
C ARG A 186 -16.76 -8.95 13.04
N GLY A 187 -17.81 -9.46 12.37
CA GLY A 187 -19.22 -9.22 12.72
C GLY A 187 -19.72 -7.81 12.40
N LYS A 188 -19.15 -7.20 11.36
CA LYS A 188 -18.97 -5.75 11.33
C LYS A 188 -19.56 -5.09 10.05
N GLY A 189 -20.11 -5.88 9.13
CA GLY A 189 -20.88 -5.42 7.97
C GLY A 189 -20.03 -5.21 6.71
N LEU A 190 -20.68 -4.81 5.62
CA LEU A 190 -20.06 -4.58 4.31
C LEU A 190 -19.54 -3.15 4.16
N ASN A 191 -18.39 -3.03 3.48
CA ASN A 191 -17.93 -1.76 2.95
C ASN A 191 -18.87 -1.28 1.84
N LEU A 192 -19.07 0.03 1.75
CA LEU A 192 -19.94 0.64 0.74
C LEU A 192 -19.10 1.18 -0.41
N ILE A 193 -19.54 0.95 -1.65
CA ILE A 193 -19.00 1.65 -2.82
C ILE A 193 -19.99 2.74 -3.17
N ILE A 194 -19.53 3.99 -3.26
CA ILE A 194 -20.39 5.13 -3.59
C ILE A 194 -20.99 4.91 -4.98
N GLY A 195 -22.32 4.95 -5.05
CA GLY A 195 -23.08 4.69 -6.27
C GLY A 195 -23.15 3.21 -6.67
N ASN A 196 -22.47 2.29 -5.96
CA ASN A 196 -22.32 0.89 -6.36
C ASN A 196 -21.78 0.72 -7.79
N GLU A 197 -20.94 1.65 -8.24
CA GLU A 197 -20.41 1.73 -9.60
C GLU A 197 -18.89 1.94 -9.61
N TYR A 198 -18.25 1.60 -10.73
CA TYR A 198 -16.86 1.93 -10.98
C TYR A 198 -16.77 3.31 -11.65
N VAL A 199 -15.76 4.10 -11.30
CA VAL A 199 -15.41 5.32 -12.04
C VAL A 199 -14.45 4.98 -13.17
N ASN A 200 -14.64 5.59 -14.34
CA ASN A 200 -13.80 5.33 -15.51
C ASN A 200 -12.38 5.91 -15.36
N ALA A 201 -11.48 5.51 -16.25
CA ALA A 201 -10.09 5.94 -16.26
C ALA A 201 -9.91 7.46 -16.30
N ARG A 202 -10.77 8.22 -17.00
CA ARG A 202 -10.64 9.68 -17.09
C ARG A 202 -10.85 10.31 -15.71
N THR A 203 -11.94 9.92 -15.03
CA THR A 203 -12.24 10.39 -13.67
C THR A 203 -11.15 9.97 -12.70
N MET A 204 -10.69 8.73 -12.78
CA MET A 204 -9.62 8.23 -11.89
C MET A 204 -8.30 8.99 -12.10
N ASN A 205 -7.88 9.25 -13.34
CA ASN A 205 -6.66 10.03 -13.60
C ASN A 205 -6.76 11.46 -13.08
N ALA A 206 -7.93 12.11 -13.17
CA ALA A 206 -8.14 13.42 -12.56
C ALA A 206 -8.00 13.37 -11.03
N LYS A 207 -8.48 12.30 -10.41
CA LYS A 207 -8.33 12.06 -8.97
C LYS A 207 -6.90 11.77 -8.53
N LEU A 208 -6.12 11.04 -9.32
CA LEU A 208 -4.70 10.88 -9.07
C LEU A 208 -3.95 12.20 -9.16
N ALA A 209 -4.29 13.06 -10.12
CA ALA A 209 -3.68 14.39 -10.22
C ALA A 209 -4.00 15.27 -9.00
N GLU A 210 -5.25 15.23 -8.51
CA GLU A 210 -5.65 15.91 -7.26
C GLU A 210 -4.88 15.36 -6.05
N SER A 211 -4.85 14.04 -5.88
CA SER A 211 -4.16 13.37 -4.79
C SER A 211 -2.64 13.61 -4.83
N HIS A 212 -2.05 13.70 -6.03
CA HIS A 212 -0.66 14.10 -6.20
C HIS A 212 -0.39 15.55 -5.78
N GLN A 213 -1.34 16.46 -6.05
CA GLN A 213 -1.24 17.83 -5.58
C GLN A 213 -1.29 17.90 -4.05
N HIS A 214 -2.21 17.16 -3.42
CA HIS A 214 -2.27 17.03 -1.96
C HIS A 214 -0.96 16.51 -1.38
N TRP A 215 -0.39 15.45 -1.97
CA TRP A 215 0.94 14.95 -1.59
C TRP A 215 2.03 16.00 -1.76
N SER A 216 2.03 16.75 -2.85
CA SER A 216 3.01 17.81 -3.11
C SER A 216 2.97 18.87 -2.01
N ASP A 217 1.77 19.30 -1.63
CA ASP A 217 1.55 20.28 -0.56
C ASP A 217 1.95 19.73 0.81
N LEU A 218 1.70 18.43 1.07
CA LEU A 218 2.19 17.71 2.25
C LEU A 218 3.73 17.72 2.36
N VAL A 219 4.45 17.32 1.31
CA VAL A 219 5.93 17.23 1.36
C VAL A 219 6.60 18.60 1.33
N LEU A 220 5.93 19.62 0.80
CA LEU A 220 6.37 21.02 0.84
C LEU A 220 6.01 21.72 2.16
N GLY A 221 5.31 21.04 3.07
CA GLY A 221 4.95 21.54 4.40
C GLY A 221 3.85 22.61 4.40
N LYS A 222 2.98 22.61 3.39
CA LYS A 222 1.80 23.48 3.32
C LYS A 222 0.58 22.91 4.06
N GLU A 223 0.60 21.62 4.36
CA GLU A 223 -0.47 20.88 5.02
C GLU A 223 -0.02 20.32 6.39
N ASP A 224 -0.96 20.16 7.32
CA ASP A 224 -0.68 19.46 8.57
C ASP A 224 -0.50 17.95 8.30
N ARG A 225 0.74 17.49 8.43
CA ARG A 225 1.13 16.10 8.24
C ARG A 225 0.80 15.19 9.43
N GLY A 226 0.47 15.73 10.59
CA GLY A 226 0.35 14.99 11.84
C GLY A 226 1.58 14.12 12.10
N LYS A 227 1.41 12.79 12.05
CA LYS A 227 2.47 11.79 12.29
C LYS A 227 3.19 11.33 11.02
N ILE A 228 2.81 11.80 9.83
CA ILE A 228 3.43 11.36 8.58
C ILE A 228 4.88 11.84 8.54
N SER A 229 5.80 10.90 8.35
CA SER A 229 7.19 11.14 8.02
C SER A 229 7.27 11.48 6.54
N ILE A 230 7.80 12.67 6.23
CA ILE A 230 8.00 13.21 4.87
C ILE A 230 9.48 13.23 4.46
N TRP A 231 10.32 12.45 5.16
CA TRP A 231 11.74 12.30 4.83
C TRP A 231 11.90 11.60 3.48
N GLN A 232 12.79 12.13 2.63
CA GLN A 232 13.00 11.67 1.26
C GLN A 232 14.44 11.95 0.79
N THR A 233 14.85 11.33 -0.31
CA THR A 233 16.24 11.40 -0.82
C THR A 233 16.39 11.84 -2.27
N THR A 234 15.32 12.26 -2.95
CA THR A 234 15.33 12.58 -4.39
C THR A 234 15.04 14.04 -4.72
N ASN A 235 14.42 14.81 -3.82
CA ASN A 235 14.02 16.19 -4.05
C ASN A 235 14.79 17.18 -3.14
N PRO A 236 15.95 17.71 -3.58
CA PRO A 236 16.73 18.65 -2.78
C PRO A 236 16.04 20.00 -2.55
N ARG A 237 14.97 20.33 -3.29
CA ARG A 237 14.20 21.58 -3.09
C ARG A 237 13.37 21.55 -1.81
N ALA A 238 13.01 20.36 -1.32
CA ALA A 238 12.35 20.19 -0.04
C ALA A 238 13.39 20.19 1.10
N CYS A 239 14.14 21.29 1.25
CA CYS A 239 15.37 21.38 2.05
C CYS A 239 15.25 20.91 3.51
N LYS A 240 14.06 20.95 4.11
CA LYS A 240 13.83 20.53 5.51
C LYS A 240 13.69 19.02 5.69
N THR A 241 13.38 18.30 4.62
CA THR A 241 13.00 16.88 4.64
C THR A 241 13.81 16.05 3.66
N TYR A 242 14.64 16.70 2.85
CA TYR A 242 15.64 16.06 2.02
C TYR A 242 16.82 15.56 2.85
N VAL A 243 17.31 14.37 2.49
CA VAL A 243 18.58 13.80 2.95
C VAL A 243 19.31 13.29 1.72
N LYS A 244 20.62 13.52 1.65
CA LYS A 244 21.40 12.92 0.57
C LYS A 244 21.31 11.39 0.65
N PRO A 245 21.13 10.67 -0.48
CA PRO A 245 21.00 9.20 -0.47
C PRO A 245 22.09 8.50 0.35
N GLU A 246 23.34 8.94 0.23
CA GLU A 246 24.50 8.40 0.94
C GLU A 246 24.46 8.58 2.45
N ASP A 247 23.78 9.61 2.94
CA ASP A 247 23.67 9.92 4.37
C ASP A 247 22.46 9.22 5.02
N ALA A 248 21.49 8.75 4.22
CA ALA A 248 20.21 8.23 4.68
C ALA A 248 20.36 7.06 5.67
N THR A 249 21.24 6.10 5.33
CA THR A 249 21.46 4.89 6.15
C THR A 249 21.95 5.28 7.55
N LYS A 250 22.94 6.17 7.63
CA LYS A 250 23.52 6.64 8.90
C LYS A 250 22.53 7.52 9.66
N LYS A 251 21.87 8.47 8.98
CA LYS A 251 20.97 9.44 9.62
C LYS A 251 19.76 8.80 10.27
N PHE A 252 19.23 7.74 9.68
CA PHE A 252 18.02 7.06 10.17
C PHE A 252 18.32 5.71 10.83
N GLU A 253 19.59 5.42 11.10
CA GLU A 253 20.03 4.17 11.74
C GLU A 253 19.50 2.91 11.04
N ILE A 254 19.35 2.98 9.70
CA ILE A 254 18.92 1.85 8.89
C ILE A 254 20.08 0.84 8.89
N PRO A 255 19.85 -0.46 9.12
CA PRO A 255 20.89 -1.46 9.00
C PRO A 255 21.56 -1.39 7.62
N GLU A 256 22.89 -1.45 7.56
CA GLU A 256 23.63 -1.24 6.29
C GLU A 256 23.37 -2.35 5.26
N LYS A 257 23.07 -3.56 5.74
CA LYS A 257 22.86 -4.77 4.93
C LYS A 257 21.58 -5.46 5.34
N SER A 258 21.01 -6.20 4.39
CA SER A 258 19.91 -7.12 4.68
C SER A 258 20.34 -8.16 5.70
N ASN A 259 19.41 -8.52 6.58
CA ASN A 259 19.53 -9.65 7.50
C ASN A 259 18.15 -10.30 7.59
N ILE A 260 17.86 -11.16 6.63
CA ILE A 260 16.55 -11.80 6.47
C ILE A 260 16.52 -13.01 7.39
N LEU A 261 15.63 -12.99 8.36
CA LEU A 261 15.43 -14.09 9.29
C LEU A 261 14.23 -14.94 8.84
N PRO A 262 14.18 -16.24 9.20
CA PRO A 262 13.04 -17.09 8.88
C PRO A 262 11.72 -16.48 9.38
N PRO A 263 10.64 -16.50 8.58
CA PRO A 263 9.35 -15.94 9.00
C PRO A 263 8.77 -16.73 10.18
N ALA A 264 8.12 -16.05 11.11
CA ALA A 264 7.36 -16.71 12.15
C ALA A 264 6.14 -17.44 11.56
N ALA A 265 5.68 -18.46 12.28
CA ALA A 265 4.55 -19.28 11.87
C ALA A 265 3.29 -18.43 11.69
N ARG A 266 2.59 -18.65 10.58
CA ARG A 266 1.27 -18.07 10.35
C ARG A 266 0.26 -18.66 11.34
N PRO A 267 -0.63 -17.86 11.95
CA PRO A 267 -1.68 -18.39 12.81
C PRO A 267 -2.66 -19.28 12.04
N ALA A 268 -2.98 -20.45 12.62
CA ALA A 268 -3.86 -21.46 12.02
C ALA A 268 -5.24 -20.97 11.55
N PRO A 269 -5.90 -19.96 12.17
CA PRO A 269 -7.17 -19.44 11.67
C PRO A 269 -7.14 -18.90 10.22
N TYR A 270 -5.96 -18.49 9.72
CA TYR A 270 -5.80 -17.99 8.36
C TYR A 270 -5.54 -19.10 7.31
N ASP A 271 -5.48 -20.36 7.75
CA ASP A 271 -5.48 -21.54 6.86
C ASP A 271 -6.90 -21.92 6.39
N ARG A 272 -7.93 -21.32 7.00
CA ARG A 272 -9.34 -21.67 6.79
C ARG A 272 -10.01 -20.82 5.71
N TRP A 273 -11.09 -21.36 5.18
CA TRP A 273 -12.04 -20.66 4.32
C TRP A 273 -13.24 -20.21 5.14
N TYR A 274 -13.58 -18.93 5.05
CA TYR A 274 -14.83 -18.39 5.55
C TYR A 274 -15.88 -18.44 4.44
N TYR A 275 -17.12 -18.74 4.80
CA TYR A 275 -18.24 -18.83 3.88
C TYR A 275 -19.24 -17.74 4.20
N VAL A 276 -19.83 -17.14 3.16
CA VAL A 276 -20.88 -16.15 3.31
C VAL A 276 -22.07 -16.50 2.44
N ASP A 277 -23.27 -16.15 2.88
CA ASP A 277 -24.50 -16.33 2.09
C ASP A 277 -24.66 -15.26 1.00
N GLU A 278 -25.76 -15.32 0.26
CA GLU A 278 -26.11 -14.35 -0.79
C GLU A 278 -26.26 -12.90 -0.28
N LYS A 279 -26.39 -12.71 1.04
CA LYS A 279 -26.49 -11.41 1.71
C LYS A 279 -25.15 -11.01 2.35
N PHE A 280 -24.08 -11.75 2.07
CA PHE A 280 -22.76 -11.63 2.66
C PHE A 280 -22.73 -11.80 4.19
N THR A 281 -23.66 -12.57 4.74
CA THR A 281 -23.68 -12.94 6.16
C THR A 281 -22.77 -14.14 6.38
N LEU A 282 -21.95 -14.12 7.43
CA LEU A 282 -21.05 -15.23 7.74
C LEU A 282 -21.84 -16.51 8.05
N ILE A 283 -21.50 -17.59 7.36
CA ILE A 283 -22.02 -18.92 7.59
C ILE A 283 -21.05 -19.65 8.52
N THR A 284 -21.53 -20.08 9.69
CA THR A 284 -20.79 -20.98 10.58
C THR A 284 -20.88 -22.41 10.04
N VAL A 285 -19.74 -23.03 9.71
CA VAL A 285 -19.73 -24.47 9.38
C VAL A 285 -19.37 -25.32 10.61
N PRO A 286 -19.85 -26.57 10.72
CA PRO A 286 -19.51 -27.44 11.84
C PRO A 286 -17.99 -27.58 12.03
N GLY A 287 -17.51 -27.23 13.23
CA GLY A 287 -16.07 -27.22 13.55
C GLY A 287 -15.41 -25.84 13.50
N ASP A 288 -16.11 -24.80 13.06
CA ASP A 288 -15.61 -23.43 13.16
C ASP A 288 -15.60 -22.94 14.61
N VAL A 289 -14.40 -22.62 15.10
CA VAL A 289 -14.24 -21.73 16.25
C VAL A 289 -14.17 -20.31 15.70
N ILE A 290 -15.27 -19.57 15.76
CA ILE A 290 -15.27 -18.13 15.49
C ILE A 290 -14.60 -17.48 16.70
N GLU A 291 -13.31 -17.13 16.57
CA GLU A 291 -12.67 -16.28 17.57
C GLU A 291 -13.33 -14.90 17.50
N VAL A 292 -14.20 -14.62 18.46
CA VAL A 292 -14.84 -13.32 18.65
C VAL A 292 -13.80 -12.42 19.33
N ASP A 293 -13.16 -11.58 18.51
CA ASP A 293 -12.05 -10.69 18.88
C ASP A 293 -12.53 -9.31 19.35
#